data_AF-A0A5K0WC08-F1
#
_entry.id   AF-A0A5K0WC08-F1
#
_cell.length_a   1.000
_cell.length_b   1.000
_cell.length_c   1.000
_cell.angle_alpha   90.00
_cell.angle_beta   90.00
_cell.angle_gamma   90.00
#
_symmetry.space_group_name_H-M   'P 1'
#
loop_
_entity.id
_entity.type
_entity.pdbx_description
1 polymer ?
#
loop_
_entity_poly.entity_id
_entity_poly.type
_entity_poly.pdbx_seq_one_letter_code
_entity_poly.pdbx_strand_id
1 'polypeptide(L)' 'LPAIELVTKVPPVGRDQKRPPINVLIICPTRELANQAAAEANKLLKYHPSIGVQVVIGGTRLPLEQKRMQANPCQ' A
#
# COMPACT_ATOMS: atom_id res chain seq x y z
N LEU A 1 -19.30 -1.93 1.23
CA LEU A 1 -18.41 -2.93 0.62
C LEU A 1 -17.06 -2.84 1.32
N PRO A 2 -16.35 -3.96 1.57
CA PRO A 2 -14.98 -3.93 2.09
C PRO A 2 -14.09 -3.03 1.22
N ALA A 3 -13.15 -2.29 1.82
CA ALA A 3 -12.30 -1.33 1.09
C ALA A 3 -11.59 -1.97 -0.11
N ILE A 4 -11.15 -3.22 0.00
CA ILE A 4 -10.55 -4.00 -1.09
C ILE A 4 -11.44 -4.08 -2.32
N GLU A 5 -12.76 -4.24 -2.16
CA GLU A 5 -13.70 -4.34 -3.28
C GLU A 5 -13.90 -2.98 -3.98
N LEU A 6 -13.73 -1.88 -3.25
CA LEU A 6 -13.75 -0.55 -3.85
C LEU A 6 -12.47 -0.31 -4.65
N VAL A 7 -11.30 -0.69 -4.10
CA VAL A 7 -10.00 -0.53 -4.76
C VAL A 7 -9.92 -1.35 -6.05
N THR A 8 -10.48 -2.57 -6.08
CA THR A 8 -10.50 -3.39 -7.31
C THR A 8 -11.35 -2.82 -8.43
N LYS A 9 -12.28 -1.91 -8.11
CA LYS A 9 -13.13 -1.21 -9.09
C LYS A 9 -12.57 0.16 -9.50
N VAL A 10 -11.49 0.63 -8.87
CA VAL A 10 -10.84 1.89 -9.26
C VAL A 10 -10.22 1.70 -10.65
N PRO A 11 -10.52 2.59 -11.61
CA PRO A 11 -9.96 2.49 -12.94
C PRO A 11 -8.42 2.63 -12.89
N PRO A 12 -7.70 1.95 -13.80
CA PRO A 12 -6.26 2.09 -13.90
C PRO A 12 -5.86 3.56 -14.05
N VAL A 13 -4.74 3.91 -13.45
CA VAL A 13 -4.16 5.25 -13.51
C VAL A 13 -3.89 5.61 -14.98
N GLY A 14 -4.45 6.72 -15.45
CA GLY A 14 -4.25 7.21 -16.80
C GLY A 14 -2.78 7.54 -17.07
N ARG A 15 -2.36 7.48 -18.35
CA ARG A 15 -0.96 7.68 -18.78
C ARG A 15 -0.36 9.02 -18.34
N ASP A 16 -1.19 10.02 -18.05
CA ASP A 16 -0.76 11.36 -17.65
C ASP A 16 -0.42 11.49 -16.15
N GLN A 17 -0.76 10.49 -15.33
CA GLN A 17 -0.39 10.49 -13.92
C GLN A 17 1.03 9.94 -13.75
N LYS A 18 1.98 10.84 -13.48
CA LYS A 18 3.40 10.53 -13.26
C LYS A 18 3.67 9.57 -12.09
N ARG A 19 2.73 9.46 -11.15
CA ARG A 19 2.81 8.56 -9.99
C ARG A 19 1.43 7.95 -9.73
N PRO A 20 1.36 6.65 -9.41
CA PRO A 20 0.12 6.02 -9.01
C PRO A 20 -0.38 6.60 -7.67
N PRO A 21 -1.71 6.73 -7.47
CA PRO A 21 -2.28 7.24 -6.25
C PRO A 21 -2.23 6.18 -5.13
N ILE A 22 -2.20 6.65 -3.88
CA ILE A 22 -2.44 5.80 -2.71
C ILE A 22 -3.94 5.77 -2.46
N ASN A 23 -4.57 4.62 -2.70
CA ASN A 23 -6.03 4.47 -2.62
C ASN A 23 -6.55 4.27 -1.19
N VAL A 24 -5.72 3.72 -0.29
CA VAL A 24 -6.10 3.39 1.09
C VAL A 24 -4.94 3.68 2.04
N LEU A 25 -5.22 4.31 3.19
CA LEU A 25 -4.29 4.50 4.30
C LEU A 25 -4.80 3.74 5.53
N ILE A 26 -3.97 2.86 6.09
CA ILE A 26 -4.24 2.15 7.34
C ILE A 26 -3.23 2.65 8.38
N ILE A 27 -3.71 3.06 9.54
CA ILE A 27 -2.88 3.50 10.67
C ILE A 27 -3.05 2.50 11.80
N CYS A 28 -1.95 2.00 12.33
CA CYS A 28 -1.94 1.08 13.46
C CYS A 28 -1.16 1.68 14.65
N PRO A 29 -1.59 1.42 15.90
CA PRO A 29 -0.92 1.93 17.10
C PRO A 29 0.46 1.29 17.35
N THR A 30 0.73 0.11 16.79
CA THR A 30 1.98 -0.63 17.01
C THR A 30 2.61 -1.11 15.70
N ARG A 31 3.92 -1.33 15.74
CA ARG A 31 4.69 -1.86 14.58
C ARG A 31 4.23 -3.26 14.22
N GLU A 32 3.95 -4.07 15.22
CA GLU A 32 3.55 -5.47 15.13
C GLU A 32 2.20 -5.57 14.43
N LEU A 33 1.23 -4.73 14.83
CA LEU A 33 -0.10 -4.72 14.23
C LEU A 33 -0.05 -4.22 12.78
N ALA A 34 0.78 -3.22 12.47
CA ALA A 34 0.97 -2.76 11.08
C ALA A 34 1.50 -3.89 10.18
N ASN A 35 2.48 -4.66 10.66
CA ASN A 35 3.03 -5.79 9.92
C ASN A 35 2.00 -6.94 9.77
N GLN A 36 1.21 -7.23 10.81
CA GLN A 36 0.15 -8.24 10.74
C GLN A 36 -0.93 -7.84 9.73
N ALA A 37 -1.38 -6.58 9.76
CA ALA A 37 -2.36 -6.06 8.80
C ALA A 37 -1.85 -6.15 7.36
N ALA A 38 -0.57 -5.83 7.14
CA ALA A 38 0.05 -5.96 5.83
C ALA A 38 0.16 -7.42 5.36
N ALA A 39 0.52 -8.34 6.25
CA ALA A 39 0.56 -9.77 5.92
C ALA A 39 -0.84 -10.28 5.51
N GLU A 40 -1.89 -9.86 6.22
CA GLU A 40 -3.26 -10.23 5.89
C GLU A 40 -3.73 -9.60 4.57
N ALA A 41 -3.43 -8.32 4.35
CA ALA A 41 -3.72 -7.64 3.08
C ALA A 41 -3.06 -8.36 1.89
N ASN A 42 -1.80 -8.77 2.01
CA ASN A 42 -1.11 -9.53 0.97
C ASN A 42 -1.78 -10.89 0.67
N LYS A 43 -2.35 -11.58 1.68
CA LYS A 43 -3.10 -12.82 1.45
C LYS A 43 -4.39 -12.55 0.67
N LEU A 44 -5.13 -11.52 1.05
CA LEU A 44 -6.38 -11.12 0.39
C LEU A 44 -6.13 -10.65 -1.06
N LEU A 45 -4.98 -10.00 -1.31
CA LEU A 45 -4.60 -9.47 -2.62
C LEU A 45 -3.86 -10.47 -3.52
N LYS A 46 -3.73 -11.73 -3.10
CA LYS A 46 -3.01 -12.78 -3.86
C LYS A 46 -3.44 -12.88 -5.34
N TYR A 47 -4.71 -12.62 -5.64
CA TYR A 47 -5.28 -12.69 -7.00
C TYR A 47 -5.50 -11.31 -7.64
N HIS A 48 -4.95 -10.25 -7.04
CA HIS A 48 -5.05 -8.87 -7.51
C HIS A 48 -3.65 -8.25 -7.69
N PRO A 49 -2.90 -8.67 -8.74
CA PRO A 49 -1.49 -8.29 -8.91
C PRO A 49 -1.26 -6.81 -9.24
N SER A 50 -2.32 -6.05 -9.49
CA SER A 50 -2.27 -4.61 -9.74
C SER A 50 -2.50 -3.77 -8.47
N ILE A 51 -2.50 -4.41 -7.29
CA ILE A 51 -2.68 -3.76 -6.00
C ILE A 51 -1.55 -4.19 -5.06
N GLY A 52 -0.63 -3.27 -4.80
CA GLY A 52 0.47 -3.46 -3.87
C GLY A 52 0.12 -3.08 -2.42
N VAL A 53 0.93 -3.57 -1.49
CA VAL A 53 0.90 -3.18 -0.07
C VAL A 53 2.28 -2.63 0.33
N GLN A 54 2.32 -1.44 0.93
CA GLN A 54 3.53 -0.86 1.51
C GLN A 54 3.31 -0.60 3.00
N VAL A 55 4.31 -0.95 3.82
CA VAL A 55 4.33 -0.66 5.25
C VAL A 55 5.41 0.37 5.53
N VAL A 56 5.10 1.32 6.40
CA VAL A 56 6.05 2.30 6.94
C VAL A 56 5.90 2.30 8.45
N ILE A 57 6.99 2.05 9.17
CA ILE A 57 7.01 1.93 10.62
C ILE A 57 8.20 2.69 11.22
N GLY A 58 8.06 3.11 12.47
CA GLY A 58 9.16 3.69 13.24
C GLY A 58 10.27 2.68 13.53
N GLY A 59 11.46 3.18 13.88
CA GLY A 59 12.64 2.34 14.16
C GLY A 59 13.41 1.87 12.91
N THR A 60 13.02 2.34 11.72
CA THR A 60 13.78 2.20 10.47
C THR A 60 14.39 3.55 10.05
N ARG A 61 15.28 3.55 9.06
CA ARG A 61 15.87 4.79 8.54
C ARG A 61 14.84 5.53 7.68
N LEU A 62 14.18 6.53 8.26
CA LEU A 62 13.12 7.30 7.58
C LEU A 62 13.50 7.82 6.18
N PRO A 63 14.71 8.37 5.93
CA PRO A 63 15.08 8.81 4.58
C PRO A 63 15.11 7.68 3.55
N LEU A 64 15.44 6.45 3.97
CA LEU A 64 15.45 5.27 3.11
C LEU A 64 14.01 4.83 2.78
N GLU A 65 13.13 4.84 3.79
CA GLU A 65 11.71 4.53 3.60
C GLU A 65 11.04 5.56 2.68
N GLN A 66 11.31 6.84 2.89
CA GLN A 66 10.81 7.92 2.03
C GLN A 66 11.30 7.76 0.58
N LYS A 67 12.58 7.41 0.38
CA LYS A 67 13.12 7.15 -0.96
C LYS A 67 12.42 5.97 -1.63
N ARG A 68 12.16 4.87 -0.90
CA ARG A 68 11.45 3.70 -1.41
C ARG A 68 10.02 4.04 -1.82
N MET A 69 9.28 4.75 -0.96
CA MET A 69 7.92 5.20 -1.24
C MET A 69 7.83 6.11 -2.47
N GLN A 70 8.84 6.95 -2.71
CA GLN A 70 8.84 7.85 -3.86
C GLN A 70 9.25 7.16 -5.16
N ALA A 71 10.17 6.19 -5.09
CA ALA A 71 10.66 5.49 -6.27
C ALA A 71 9.65 4.48 -6.80
N ASN A 72 9.07 3.68 -5.90
CA ASN A 72 8.11 2.62 -6.24
C ASN A 72 7.05 2.57 -5.13
N PRO A 73 6.05 3.49 -5.13
CA PRO A 73 4.89 3.35 -4.26
C PRO A 73 4.21 2.00 -4.49
N CYS A 74 3.54 1.45 -3.48
CA CYS A 74 2.85 0.17 -3.62
C CYS A 74 1.84 0.20 -4.78
N GLN A 75 2.20 -0.50 -5.85
CA GLN A 75 1.37 -0.82 -7.00
C GLN A 75 1.17 -2.31 -7.08
#